data_AF-A0A136KLK2-F1
#
_entry.id   AF-A0A136KLK2-F1
#
_cell.length_a   1.000
_cell.length_b   1.000
_cell.length_c   1.000
_cell.angle_alpha   90.00
_cell.angle_beta   90.00
_cell.angle_gamma   90.00
#
_symmetry.space_group_name_H-M   'P 1'
#
loop_
_entity.id
_entity.type
_entity.pdbx_description
1 polymer ?
#
loop_
_entity_poly.entity_id
_entity_poly.type
_entity_poly.pdbx_seq_one_letter_code
_entity_poly.pdbx_strand_id
1 'polypeptide(L)'
;MKTAFNQFASDQNSFGTAKILFKYGFMVNFIYKFFPVFDVPFVKSVSILSSEELATIFHLPNKTVETPFIHWLKAKTAPVAAEVAEDGGTYLGYGHYRGVRRQVHVLQEDRRRHLYIIGKTGVGKSELLKDMAIQDIKAGHGVCVIDPHGDLVEGILQYIPPERAEDVIYFDPSDTERPIGLNLLEARGEQEKHFITTAIINLMYKLYDPQRTGIVGPRFEHTVRNAMLTVMADKGTTFIEVVRILTDPKYVQELLPKLTDPNCKAFLDRSNCANKRLS
;
A
#
# COMPACT_ATOMS: atom_id res chain seq x y z
N MET A 1 14.46 4.02 -41.64
CA MET A 1 15.54 3.11 -42.11
C MET A 1 16.95 3.69 -41.93
N LYS A 2 17.25 4.97 -42.25
CA LYS A 2 18.62 5.51 -42.13
C LYS A 2 19.30 5.26 -40.78
N THR A 3 18.58 5.47 -39.68
CA THR A 3 19.09 5.27 -38.31
C THR A 3 19.38 3.81 -37.96
N ALA A 4 18.73 2.84 -38.61
CA ALA A 4 18.91 1.41 -38.31
C ALA A 4 20.24 0.85 -38.84
N PHE A 5 20.87 1.52 -39.81
CA PHE A 5 22.14 1.09 -40.41
C PHE A 5 23.34 1.97 -40.00
N ASN A 6 23.14 2.90 -39.06
CA ASN A 6 24.22 3.76 -38.56
C ASN A 6 25.38 2.97 -37.92
N GLN A 7 25.12 1.76 -37.40
CA GLN A 7 26.14 0.87 -36.86
C GLN A 7 27.16 0.40 -37.91
N PHE A 8 26.84 0.51 -39.20
CA PHE A 8 27.72 0.16 -40.30
C PHE A 8 28.38 1.38 -40.96
N ALA A 9 28.20 2.58 -40.39
CA ALA A 9 28.84 3.80 -40.87
C ALA A 9 30.20 3.98 -40.17
N SER A 10 31.26 4.04 -40.96
CA SER A 10 32.61 4.42 -40.56
C SER A 10 33.14 5.49 -41.53
N ASP A 11 34.30 6.08 -41.20
CA ASP A 11 34.96 7.06 -42.07
C ASP A 11 35.28 6.53 -43.48
N GLN A 12 35.29 5.20 -43.65
CA GLN A 12 35.60 4.54 -44.92
C GLN A 12 34.37 3.89 -45.60
N ASN A 13 33.30 3.55 -44.87
CA ASN A 13 32.14 2.85 -45.41
C ASN A 13 30.83 3.40 -44.83
N SER A 14 29.83 3.66 -45.67
CA SER A 14 28.49 4.07 -45.19
C SER A 14 27.39 3.67 -46.15
N PHE A 15 26.18 3.46 -45.62
CA PHE A 15 24.99 3.24 -46.42
C PHE A 15 24.36 4.56 -46.85
N GLY A 16 24.23 4.76 -48.16
CA GLY A 16 23.58 5.92 -48.77
C GLY A 16 22.31 5.55 -49.53
N THR A 17 21.49 6.56 -49.82
CA THR A 17 20.37 6.42 -50.76
C THR A 17 20.79 6.91 -52.14
N ALA A 18 20.62 6.09 -53.17
CA ALA A 18 20.78 6.51 -54.57
C ALA A 18 19.41 6.84 -55.18
N LYS A 19 19.31 7.93 -55.94
CA LYS A 19 18.11 8.24 -56.72
C LYS A 19 18.14 7.47 -58.03
N ILE A 20 17.18 6.57 -58.24
CA ILE A 20 17.06 5.79 -59.47
C ILE A 20 16.29 6.63 -60.49
N LEU A 21 17.00 7.20 -61.47
CA LEU A 21 16.41 8.02 -62.54
C LEU A 21 15.69 7.17 -63.60
N PHE A 22 16.20 5.97 -63.90
CA PHE A 22 15.66 5.10 -64.94
C PHE A 22 15.38 3.69 -64.42
N LYS A 23 14.12 3.43 -64.04
CA LYS A 23 13.70 2.18 -63.38
C LYS A 23 13.94 0.92 -64.21
N TYR A 24 13.70 0.98 -65.52
CA TYR A 24 13.89 -0.16 -66.42
C TYR A 24 15.36 -0.58 -66.52
N GLY A 25 16.26 0.39 -66.75
CA GLY A 25 17.70 0.11 -66.81
C GLY A 25 18.26 -0.36 -65.47
N PHE A 26 17.75 0.17 -64.35
CA PHE A 26 18.09 -0.37 -63.03
C PHE A 26 17.67 -1.84 -62.89
N MET A 27 16.45 -2.20 -63.29
CA MET A 27 15.95 -3.56 -63.20
C MET A 27 16.78 -4.53 -64.07
N VAL A 28 17.12 -4.14 -65.29
CA VAL A 28 18.00 -4.93 -66.17
C VAL A 28 19.39 -5.09 -65.54
N ASN A 29 20.00 -4.01 -65.07
CA ASN A 29 21.32 -4.06 -64.41
C ASN A 29 21.30 -4.89 -63.12
N PHE A 30 20.22 -4.86 -62.36
CA PHE A 30 20.04 -5.66 -61.14
C PHE A 30 19.87 -7.15 -61.45
N ILE A 31 19.03 -7.49 -62.44
CA ILE A 31 18.78 -8.88 -62.86
C ILE A 31 20.05 -9.50 -63.46
N TYR A 32 20.73 -8.78 -64.34
CA TYR A 32 21.91 -9.27 -65.06
C TYR A 32 23.23 -8.96 -64.35
N LYS A 33 23.19 -8.30 -63.18
CA LYS A 33 24.37 -7.90 -62.38
C LYS A 33 25.39 -7.07 -63.17
N PHE A 34 24.92 -6.21 -64.08
CA PHE A 34 25.77 -5.25 -64.80
C PHE A 34 25.96 -4.00 -63.95
N PHE A 35 27.05 -3.99 -63.19
CA PHE A 35 27.42 -2.85 -62.34
C PHE A 35 28.54 -2.05 -63.00
N PRO A 36 28.40 -0.71 -63.15
CA PRO A 36 29.47 0.12 -63.68
C PRO A 36 30.67 0.10 -62.73
N VAL A 37 31.86 -0.22 -63.25
CA VAL A 37 33.11 -0.25 -62.49
C VAL A 37 33.58 1.17 -62.12
N PHE A 38 33.07 2.19 -62.82
CA PHE A 38 33.44 3.59 -62.62
C PHE A 38 32.20 4.42 -62.30
N ASP A 39 32.26 5.14 -61.17
CA ASP A 39 31.25 6.13 -60.81
C ASP A 39 31.35 7.33 -61.73
N VAL A 40 30.26 7.66 -62.41
CA VAL A 40 30.17 8.88 -63.22
C VAL A 40 30.00 10.07 -62.26
N PRO A 41 30.68 11.21 -62.47
CA PRO A 41 30.42 12.40 -61.66
C PRO A 41 28.91 12.69 -61.67
N PHE A 42 28.33 12.91 -60.49
CA PHE A 42 26.91 13.21 -60.26
C PHE A 42 25.91 12.03 -60.30
N VAL A 43 26.32 10.80 -60.61
CA VAL A 43 25.46 9.60 -60.53
C VAL A 43 26.10 8.58 -59.60
N LYS A 44 25.55 8.44 -58.39
CA LYS A 44 26.00 7.40 -57.44
C LYS A 44 25.55 6.02 -57.92
N SER A 45 26.48 5.07 -58.02
CA SER A 45 26.17 3.67 -58.29
C SER A 45 25.12 3.12 -57.33
N VAL A 46 24.16 2.38 -57.89
CA VAL A 46 23.04 1.79 -57.15
C VAL A 46 23.49 0.45 -56.57
N SER A 47 23.14 0.22 -55.31
CA SER A 47 23.52 -0.90 -54.42
C SER A 47 24.13 -2.15 -55.06
N ILE A 48 25.30 -2.54 -54.56
CA ILE A 48 26.09 -3.73 -54.95
C ILE A 48 25.50 -5.02 -54.35
N LEU A 49 24.47 -4.93 -53.51
CA LEU A 49 23.98 -6.05 -52.69
C LEU A 49 22.72 -6.69 -53.29
N SER A 50 22.74 -8.01 -53.41
CA SER A 50 21.58 -8.84 -53.73
C SER A 50 20.57 -8.87 -52.57
N SER A 51 19.36 -9.36 -52.83
CA SER A 51 18.33 -9.51 -51.79
C SER A 51 18.75 -10.46 -50.66
N GLU A 52 19.55 -11.49 -50.96
CA GLU A 52 20.10 -12.40 -49.95
C GLU A 52 21.14 -11.68 -49.06
N GLU A 53 22.03 -10.90 -49.66
CA GLU A 53 23.03 -10.11 -48.92
C GLU A 53 22.40 -8.96 -48.13
N LEU A 54 21.32 -8.37 -48.64
CA LEU A 54 20.56 -7.35 -47.90
C LEU A 54 19.89 -7.97 -46.66
N ALA A 55 19.39 -9.21 -46.79
CA ALA A 55 18.78 -9.94 -45.68
C ALA A 55 19.78 -10.30 -44.57
N THR A 56 21.06 -10.54 -44.91
CA THR A 56 22.11 -10.81 -43.90
C THR A 56 22.56 -9.56 -43.16
N ILE A 57 22.30 -8.35 -43.68
CA ILE A 57 22.65 -7.09 -42.99
C ILE A 57 21.56 -6.70 -41.98
N PHE A 58 20.31 -7.09 -42.22
CA PHE A 58 19.21 -6.82 -41.31
C PHE A 58 19.23 -7.76 -40.10
N HIS A 59 19.33 -7.18 -38.90
CA HIS A 59 19.27 -7.91 -37.65
C HIS A 59 18.21 -7.30 -36.74
N LEU A 60 17.45 -8.14 -36.03
CA LEU A 60 16.57 -7.65 -34.98
C LEU A 60 17.41 -7.05 -33.84
N PRO A 61 16.99 -5.92 -33.23
CA PRO A 61 17.70 -5.34 -32.11
C PRO A 61 17.86 -6.36 -30.98
N ASN A 62 19.10 -6.56 -30.53
CA ASN A 62 19.42 -7.42 -29.39
C ASN A 62 19.78 -6.55 -28.17
N LYS A 63 19.96 -7.19 -27.00
CA LYS A 63 20.21 -6.48 -25.72
C LYS A 63 21.44 -5.55 -25.72
N THR A 64 22.34 -5.69 -26.70
CA THR A 64 23.55 -4.86 -26.83
C THR A 64 23.35 -3.64 -27.74
N VAL A 65 22.19 -3.47 -28.37
CA VAL A 65 21.90 -2.32 -29.24
C VAL A 65 21.46 -1.11 -28.42
N GLU A 66 22.27 -0.06 -28.41
CA GLU A 66 22.04 1.19 -27.65
C GLU A 66 21.36 2.29 -28.48
N THR A 67 20.79 1.96 -29.64
CA THR A 67 20.22 2.98 -30.55
C THR A 67 19.10 3.77 -29.87
N PRO A 68 19.15 5.12 -29.87
CA PRO A 68 18.07 5.94 -29.34
C PRO A 68 16.76 5.66 -30.09
N PHE A 69 15.62 5.83 -29.40
CA PHE A 69 14.25 5.57 -29.87
C PHE A 69 13.80 4.10 -29.98
N ILE A 70 14.57 3.13 -29.48
CA ILE A 70 14.05 1.77 -29.26
C ILE A 70 13.30 1.72 -27.92
N HIS A 71 11.99 1.46 -27.96
CA HIS A 71 11.19 1.21 -26.77
C HIS A 71 11.45 -0.20 -26.22
N TRP A 72 12.50 -0.31 -25.42
CA TRP A 72 12.81 -1.55 -24.69
C TRP A 72 11.73 -1.86 -23.64
N LEU A 73 11.11 -3.04 -23.73
CA LEU A 73 10.28 -3.60 -22.66
C LEU A 73 11.20 -4.04 -21.52
N LYS A 74 11.35 -3.19 -20.50
CA LYS A 74 12.20 -3.44 -19.32
C LYS A 74 11.69 -4.57 -18.41
N ALA A 75 10.44 -4.99 -18.58
CA ALA A 75 9.84 -6.09 -17.86
C ALA A 75 8.92 -6.89 -18.79
N LYS A 76 8.86 -8.22 -18.59
CA LYS A 76 7.81 -9.03 -19.19
C LYS A 76 6.50 -8.67 -18.50
N THR A 77 5.56 -8.10 -19.24
CA THR A 77 4.16 -8.07 -18.83
C THR A 77 3.59 -9.48 -18.92
N ALA A 78 2.71 -9.85 -17.99
CA ALA A 78 1.96 -11.08 -18.03
C ALA A 78 0.50 -10.77 -18.40
N PRO A 79 -0.21 -11.69 -19.06
CA PRO A 79 -1.66 -11.56 -19.19
C PRO A 79 -2.30 -11.57 -17.80
N VAL A 80 -3.42 -10.86 -17.66
CA VAL A 80 -4.29 -11.02 -16.49
C VAL A 80 -4.84 -12.45 -16.52
N ALA A 81 -4.67 -13.18 -15.42
CA ALA A 81 -5.09 -14.57 -15.33
C ALA A 81 -6.62 -14.69 -15.51
N ALA A 82 -7.09 -15.77 -16.15
CA ALA A 82 -8.49 -15.89 -16.58
C ALA A 82 -9.47 -15.85 -15.39
N GLU A 83 -9.03 -16.37 -14.25
CA GLU A 83 -9.74 -16.41 -12.97
C GLU A 83 -9.97 -15.04 -12.31
N VAL A 84 -9.24 -14.00 -12.72
CA VAL A 84 -9.45 -12.63 -12.22
C VAL A 84 -10.76 -12.10 -12.79
N ALA A 85 -11.64 -11.61 -11.91
CA ALA A 85 -12.92 -11.06 -12.28
C ALA A 85 -12.80 -9.76 -13.11
N GLU A 86 -13.64 -9.63 -14.13
CA GLU A 86 -13.76 -8.43 -14.96
C GLU A 86 -14.88 -7.49 -14.49
N ASP A 87 -15.81 -7.99 -13.69
CA ASP A 87 -16.90 -7.24 -13.07
C ASP A 87 -17.12 -7.69 -11.62
N GLY A 88 -18.00 -6.96 -10.92
CA GLY A 88 -18.36 -7.26 -9.54
C GLY A 88 -17.28 -6.90 -8.52
N GLY A 89 -17.65 -6.83 -7.25
CA GLY A 89 -16.73 -6.48 -6.16
C GLY A 89 -16.06 -5.11 -6.32
N THR A 90 -14.81 -5.01 -5.87
CA THR A 90 -14.02 -3.76 -5.88
C THR A 90 -13.14 -3.70 -7.11
N TYR A 91 -13.31 -2.67 -7.92
CA TYR A 91 -12.47 -2.39 -9.09
C TYR A 91 -11.08 -1.91 -8.65
N LEU A 92 -10.00 -2.44 -9.24
CA LEU A 92 -8.62 -2.04 -8.95
C LEU A 92 -7.93 -1.32 -10.10
N GLY A 93 -8.36 -1.53 -11.34
CA GLY A 93 -7.68 -0.97 -12.51
C GLY A 93 -7.78 -1.82 -13.76
N TYR A 94 -6.83 -1.60 -14.67
CA TYR A 94 -6.71 -2.36 -15.92
C TYR A 94 -5.40 -3.13 -15.98
N GLY A 95 -5.47 -4.38 -16.42
CA GLY A 95 -4.32 -5.12 -16.91
C GLY A 95 -4.14 -4.92 -18.41
N HIS A 96 -2.88 -4.74 -18.83
CA HIS A 96 -2.51 -4.51 -20.22
C HIS A 96 -1.55 -5.59 -20.70
N TYR A 97 -1.95 -6.36 -21.71
CA TYR A 97 -1.10 -7.38 -22.30
C TYR A 97 -1.33 -7.49 -23.80
N ARG A 98 -0.26 -7.33 -24.60
CA ARG A 98 -0.28 -7.43 -26.07
C ARG A 98 -1.39 -6.60 -26.75
N GLY A 99 -1.62 -5.37 -26.26
CA GLY A 99 -2.65 -4.47 -26.79
C GLY A 99 -4.07 -4.77 -26.29
N VAL A 100 -4.28 -5.87 -25.54
CA VAL A 100 -5.54 -6.16 -24.87
C VAL A 100 -5.56 -5.45 -23.52
N ARG A 101 -6.65 -4.72 -23.26
CA ARG A 101 -6.94 -4.06 -21.99
C ARG A 101 -8.10 -4.80 -21.32
N ARG A 102 -7.89 -5.28 -20.10
CA ARG A 102 -8.87 -6.05 -19.32
C ARG A 102 -9.08 -5.40 -17.95
N GLN A 103 -10.32 -5.29 -17.50
CA GLN A 103 -10.60 -4.80 -16.14
C GLN A 103 -10.15 -5.83 -15.09
N VAL A 104 -9.73 -5.32 -13.94
CA VAL A 104 -9.30 -6.13 -12.81
C VAL A 104 -10.14 -5.74 -11.61
N HIS A 105 -10.89 -6.71 -11.11
CA HIS A 105 -11.72 -6.59 -9.92
C HIS A 105 -11.29 -7.61 -8.86
N VAL A 106 -11.52 -7.27 -7.59
CA VAL A 106 -11.44 -8.20 -6.47
C VAL A 106 -12.85 -8.45 -5.98
N LEU A 107 -13.28 -9.70 -6.04
CA LEU A 107 -14.59 -10.10 -5.55
C LEU A 107 -14.66 -9.89 -4.03
N GLN A 108 -15.86 -9.58 -3.53
CA GLN A 108 -16.06 -9.39 -2.09
C GLN A 108 -15.67 -10.64 -1.28
N GLU A 109 -15.84 -11.84 -1.86
CA GLU A 109 -15.41 -13.08 -1.23
C GLU A 109 -13.89 -13.20 -1.07
N ASP A 110 -13.13 -12.80 -2.07
CA ASP A 110 -11.68 -12.81 -2.00
C ASP A 110 -11.18 -11.74 -1.04
N ARG A 111 -11.82 -10.56 -1.04
CA ARG A 111 -11.46 -9.44 -0.17
C ARG A 111 -11.66 -9.75 1.32
N ARG A 112 -12.57 -10.67 1.68
CA ARG A 112 -12.72 -11.17 3.06
C ARG A 112 -11.46 -11.89 3.60
N ARG A 113 -10.55 -12.33 2.72
CA ARG A 113 -9.28 -12.97 3.08
C ARG A 113 -8.14 -11.97 3.31
N HIS A 114 -8.47 -10.68 3.41
CA HIS A 114 -7.56 -9.54 3.53
C HIS A 114 -6.77 -9.25 2.25
N LEU A 115 -6.33 -8.00 2.12
CA LEU A 115 -5.52 -7.53 1.01
C LEU A 115 -4.21 -6.96 1.54
N TYR A 116 -3.11 -7.33 0.87
CA TYR A 116 -1.79 -6.81 1.18
C TYR A 116 -1.24 -6.04 -0.02
N ILE A 117 -1.08 -4.72 0.15
CA ILE A 117 -0.67 -3.80 -0.91
C ILE A 117 0.77 -3.34 -0.64
N ILE A 118 1.68 -3.66 -1.56
CA ILE A 118 3.11 -3.32 -1.45
C ILE A 118 3.48 -2.32 -2.53
N GLY A 119 4.30 -1.32 -2.17
CA GLY A 119 4.80 -0.33 -3.11
C GLY A 119 5.71 0.67 -2.43
N LYS A 120 6.60 1.33 -3.19
CA LYS A 120 7.41 2.45 -2.67
C LYS A 120 6.54 3.70 -2.44
N THR A 121 7.09 4.75 -1.84
CA THR A 121 6.40 6.04 -1.76
C THR A 121 6.19 6.61 -3.17
N GLY A 122 5.05 7.27 -3.40
CA GLY A 122 4.73 7.92 -4.67
C GLY A 122 4.24 6.99 -5.80
N VAL A 123 4.05 5.69 -5.56
CA VAL A 123 3.55 4.74 -6.59
C VAL A 123 2.03 4.63 -6.64
N GLY A 124 1.30 5.45 -5.87
CA GLY A 124 -0.17 5.47 -5.87
C GLY A 124 -0.87 4.55 -4.86
N LYS A 125 -0.17 4.07 -3.81
CA LYS A 125 -0.81 3.22 -2.77
C LYS A 125 -1.98 3.92 -2.07
N SER A 126 -1.79 5.16 -1.63
CA SER A 126 -2.84 5.94 -0.96
C SER A 126 -4.01 6.20 -1.91
N GLU A 127 -3.72 6.47 -3.19
CA GLU A 127 -4.77 6.67 -4.20
C GLU A 127 -5.60 5.41 -4.43
N LEU A 128 -4.95 4.24 -4.49
CA LEU A 128 -5.63 2.95 -4.59
C LEU A 128 -6.54 2.70 -3.37
N LEU A 129 -6.03 2.92 -2.16
CA LEU A 129 -6.82 2.76 -0.92
C LEU A 129 -8.00 3.74 -0.88
N LYS A 130 -7.78 4.99 -1.30
CA LYS A 130 -8.82 6.02 -1.40
C LYS A 130 -9.93 5.59 -2.35
N ASP A 131 -9.57 5.16 -3.56
CA ASP A 131 -10.54 4.72 -4.57
C ASP A 131 -11.34 3.50 -4.08
N MET A 132 -10.68 2.52 -3.48
CA MET A 132 -11.35 1.36 -2.88
C MET A 132 -12.34 1.76 -1.77
N ALA A 133 -11.94 2.68 -0.87
CA ALA A 133 -12.81 3.17 0.19
C ALA A 133 -14.02 3.93 -0.36
N ILE A 134 -13.82 4.76 -1.39
CA ILE A 134 -14.91 5.50 -2.05
C ILE A 134 -15.90 4.53 -2.71
N GLN A 135 -15.41 3.46 -3.34
CA GLN A 135 -16.28 2.44 -3.94
C GLN A 135 -17.15 1.77 -2.88
N ASP A 136 -16.58 1.39 -1.73
CA ASP A 136 -17.34 0.80 -0.62
C ASP A 136 -18.37 1.78 -0.04
N ILE A 137 -17.95 3.03 0.15
CA ILE A 137 -18.84 4.08 0.63
C ILE A 137 -20.02 4.23 -0.32
N LYS A 138 -19.79 4.36 -1.63
CA LYS A 138 -20.87 4.47 -2.62
C LYS A 138 -21.76 3.22 -2.69
N ALA A 139 -21.20 2.04 -2.41
CA ALA A 139 -21.93 0.77 -2.38
C ALA A 139 -22.76 0.55 -1.10
N GLY A 140 -22.77 1.50 -0.15
CA GLY A 140 -23.51 1.33 1.11
C GLY A 140 -22.72 0.58 2.20
N HIS A 141 -21.44 0.30 1.99
CA HIS A 141 -20.61 -0.41 2.95
C HIS A 141 -19.97 0.53 3.97
N GLY A 142 -19.81 0.04 5.20
CA GLY A 142 -19.06 0.71 6.25
C GLY A 142 -17.54 0.56 6.04
N VAL A 143 -16.79 1.62 6.29
CA VAL A 143 -15.33 1.65 6.12
C VAL A 143 -14.71 2.27 7.37
N CYS A 144 -13.58 1.71 7.82
CA CYS A 144 -12.72 2.31 8.84
C CYS A 144 -11.34 2.54 8.20
N VAL A 145 -10.88 3.79 8.21
CA VAL A 145 -9.60 4.19 7.64
C VAL A 145 -8.74 4.75 8.76
N ILE A 146 -7.52 4.22 8.88
CA ILE A 146 -6.52 4.68 9.84
C ILE A 146 -5.37 5.25 9.02
N ASP A 147 -5.15 6.55 9.17
CA ASP A 147 -4.12 7.28 8.44
C ASP A 147 -3.27 8.11 9.41
N PRO A 148 -1.95 7.85 9.53
CA PRO A 148 -1.08 8.62 10.41
C PRO A 148 -0.77 10.04 9.88
N HIS A 149 -1.08 10.35 8.63
CA HIS A 149 -0.75 11.63 8.00
C HIS A 149 -1.97 12.54 7.79
N GLY A 150 -3.16 11.96 7.62
CA GLY A 150 -4.44 12.67 7.49
C GLY A 150 -4.87 12.92 6.05
N ASP A 151 -3.93 12.98 5.10
CA ASP A 151 -4.18 13.31 3.69
C ASP A 151 -5.10 12.29 3.00
N LEU A 152 -5.02 11.01 3.36
CA LEU A 152 -5.92 9.99 2.82
C LEU A 152 -7.34 10.20 3.33
N VAL A 153 -7.50 10.45 4.64
CA VAL A 153 -8.83 10.61 5.25
C VAL A 153 -9.51 11.87 4.75
N GLU A 154 -8.81 13.01 4.73
CA GLU A 154 -9.33 14.27 4.16
C GLU A 154 -9.75 14.10 2.70
N GLY A 155 -8.94 13.35 1.93
CA GLY A 155 -9.26 13.01 0.55
C GLY A 155 -10.53 12.17 0.42
N ILE A 156 -10.81 11.25 1.34
CA ILE A 156 -12.03 10.42 1.33
C ILE A 156 -13.27 11.23 1.73
N LEU A 157 -13.14 12.11 2.74
CA LEU A 157 -14.25 12.92 3.26
C LEU A 157 -14.93 13.73 2.15
N GLN A 158 -14.17 14.20 1.16
CA GLN A 158 -14.68 14.95 0.01
C GLN A 158 -15.62 14.16 -0.92
N TYR A 159 -15.62 12.83 -0.83
CA TYR A 159 -16.42 11.92 -1.67
C TYR A 159 -17.56 11.24 -0.92
N ILE A 160 -17.79 11.61 0.34
CA ILE A 160 -18.89 11.05 1.12
C ILE A 160 -20.21 11.59 0.56
N PRO A 161 -21.16 10.71 0.17
CA PRO A 161 -22.47 11.14 -0.31
C PRO A 161 -23.21 11.96 0.77
N PRO A 162 -23.92 13.04 0.40
CA PRO A 162 -24.63 13.90 1.37
C PRO A 162 -25.58 13.14 2.29
N GLU A 163 -26.25 12.10 1.77
CA GLU A 163 -27.17 11.24 2.52
C GLU A 163 -26.51 10.45 3.66
N ARG A 164 -25.17 10.38 3.68
CA ARG A 164 -24.39 9.66 4.69
C ARG A 164 -23.52 10.57 5.56
N ALA A 165 -23.67 11.89 5.45
CA ALA A 165 -22.85 12.83 6.20
C ALA A 165 -22.95 12.61 7.72
N GLU A 166 -24.13 12.24 8.21
CA GLU A 166 -24.40 11.98 9.64
C GLU A 166 -23.84 10.62 10.13
N ASP A 167 -23.43 9.74 9.22
CA ASP A 167 -22.81 8.45 9.57
C ASP A 167 -21.29 8.56 9.81
N VAL A 168 -20.72 9.75 9.59
CA VAL A 168 -19.26 9.96 9.59
C VAL A 168 -18.76 10.26 10.99
N ILE A 169 -17.82 9.43 11.46
CA ILE A 169 -17.05 9.68 12.67
C ILE A 169 -15.62 10.04 12.24
N TYR A 170 -15.27 11.32 12.34
CA TYR A 170 -13.91 11.81 12.12
C TYR A 170 -13.21 11.95 13.47
N PHE A 171 -12.20 11.11 13.71
CA PHE A 171 -11.44 11.11 14.95
C PHE A 171 -9.99 11.54 14.71
N ASP A 172 -9.67 12.76 15.15
CA ASP A 172 -8.32 13.31 15.16
C ASP A 172 -7.89 13.59 16.61
N PRO A 173 -6.94 12.81 17.17
CA PRO A 173 -6.42 13.04 18.53
C PRO A 173 -5.73 14.39 18.73
N SER A 174 -5.35 15.08 17.66
CA SER A 174 -4.71 16.41 17.70
C SER A 174 -5.70 17.56 17.66
N ASP A 175 -6.98 17.30 17.31
CA ASP A 175 -8.03 18.31 17.29
C ASP A 175 -8.47 18.64 18.73
N THR A 176 -8.12 19.85 19.16
CA THR A 176 -8.48 20.38 20.49
C THR A 176 -9.77 21.20 20.47
N GLU A 177 -10.28 21.59 19.30
CA GLU A 177 -11.54 22.33 19.16
C GLU A 177 -12.75 21.39 19.21
N ARG A 178 -12.60 20.18 18.64
CA ARG A 178 -13.66 19.15 18.61
C ARG A 178 -13.13 17.78 19.06
N PRO A 179 -12.69 17.65 20.33
CA PRO A 179 -12.15 16.39 20.81
C PRO A 179 -13.25 15.33 20.94
N ILE A 180 -12.99 14.12 20.44
CA ILE A 180 -13.83 12.95 20.71
C ILE A 180 -13.29 12.21 21.93
N GLY A 181 -14.14 12.01 22.93
CA GLY A 181 -13.81 11.22 24.11
C GLY A 181 -13.84 9.72 23.81
N LEU A 182 -12.76 9.01 24.16
CA LEU A 182 -12.68 7.55 24.13
C LEU A 182 -12.39 7.04 25.54
N ASN A 183 -13.37 6.40 26.17
CA ASN A 183 -13.15 5.75 27.46
C ASN A 183 -12.78 4.27 27.26
N LEU A 184 -11.49 3.96 27.43
CA LEU A 184 -11.00 2.58 27.31
C LEU A 184 -11.55 1.64 28.40
N LEU A 185 -12.08 2.16 29.51
CA LEU A 185 -12.64 1.37 30.61
C LEU A 185 -14.17 1.25 30.56
N GLU A 186 -14.80 1.71 29.48
CA GLU A 186 -16.25 1.57 29.34
C GLU A 186 -16.64 0.10 29.14
N ALA A 187 -17.29 -0.48 30.14
CA ALA A 187 -17.72 -1.88 30.13
C ALA A 187 -19.20 -2.01 30.52
N ARG A 188 -19.94 -2.85 29.80
CA ARG A 188 -21.37 -3.14 30.05
C ARG A 188 -21.60 -4.31 31.00
N GLY A 189 -20.56 -5.11 31.28
CA GLY A 189 -20.64 -6.26 32.19
C GLY A 189 -19.28 -6.82 32.60
N GLU A 190 -19.27 -7.78 33.53
CA GLU A 190 -18.03 -8.33 34.12
C GLU A 190 -17.10 -9.00 33.11
N GLN A 191 -17.64 -9.74 32.13
CA GLN A 191 -16.82 -10.36 31.08
C GLN A 191 -16.06 -9.31 30.25
N GLU A 192 -16.72 -8.20 29.94
CA GLU A 192 -16.14 -7.10 29.17
C GLU A 192 -15.06 -6.37 29.96
N LYS A 193 -15.24 -6.18 31.28
CA LYS A 193 -14.19 -5.65 32.16
C LYS A 193 -12.90 -6.47 32.08
N HIS A 194 -13.00 -7.80 32.18
CA HIS A 194 -11.83 -8.67 32.07
C HIS A 194 -11.19 -8.67 30.68
N PHE A 195 -12.02 -8.57 29.62
CA PHE A 195 -11.54 -8.44 28.24
C PHE A 195 -10.75 -7.15 28.04
N ILE A 196 -11.34 -6.01 28.40
CA ILE A 196 -10.70 -4.68 28.35
C ILE A 196 -9.39 -4.67 29.10
N THR A 197 -9.41 -5.17 30.35
CA THR A 197 -8.21 -5.25 31.20
C THR A 197 -7.10 -6.03 30.50
N THR A 198 -7.43 -7.18 29.90
CA THR A 198 -6.47 -8.01 29.18
C THR A 198 -5.99 -7.35 27.90
N ALA A 199 -6.86 -6.66 27.16
CA ALA A 199 -6.50 -5.91 25.96
C ALA A 199 -5.51 -4.79 26.27
N ILE A 200 -5.76 -4.03 27.34
CA ILE A 200 -4.87 -2.94 27.80
C ILE A 200 -3.53 -3.50 28.26
N ILE A 201 -3.50 -4.59 29.02
CA ILE A 201 -2.24 -5.24 29.43
C ILE A 201 -1.43 -5.67 28.20
N ASN A 202 -2.08 -6.29 27.21
CA ASN A 202 -1.42 -6.68 25.97
C ASN A 202 -0.91 -5.47 25.17
N LEU A 203 -1.64 -4.35 25.19
CA LEU A 203 -1.20 -3.09 24.61
C LEU A 203 0.06 -2.57 25.32
N MET A 204 0.08 -2.60 26.66
CA MET A 204 1.26 -2.20 27.45
C MET A 204 2.49 -3.06 27.13
N TYR A 205 2.32 -4.38 26.98
CA TYR A 205 3.40 -5.24 26.52
C TYR A 205 3.92 -4.82 25.15
N LYS A 206 3.03 -4.58 24.17
CA LYS A 206 3.44 -4.19 22.82
C LYS A 206 4.17 -2.85 22.78
N LEU A 207 3.76 -1.89 23.61
CA LEU A 207 4.32 -0.54 23.63
C LEU A 207 5.64 -0.45 24.41
N TYR A 208 5.72 -1.09 25.59
CA TYR A 208 6.82 -0.86 26.54
C TYR A 208 7.74 -2.05 26.73
N ASP A 209 7.29 -3.27 26.43
CA ASP A 209 8.12 -4.48 26.57
C ASP A 209 7.81 -5.53 25.50
N PRO A 210 7.95 -5.20 24.20
CA PRO A 210 7.54 -6.07 23.10
C PRO A 210 8.33 -7.39 23.07
N GLN A 211 9.55 -7.39 23.63
CA GLN A 211 10.43 -8.55 23.74
C GLN A 211 10.31 -9.29 25.09
N ARG A 212 9.45 -8.82 26.00
CA ARG A 212 9.27 -9.38 27.35
C ARG A 212 10.59 -9.50 28.14
N THR A 213 11.38 -8.44 28.06
CA THR A 213 12.65 -8.26 28.77
C THR A 213 12.49 -8.11 30.28
N GLY A 214 11.25 -7.96 30.77
CA GLY A 214 10.93 -8.00 32.20
C GLY A 214 10.55 -6.65 32.81
N ILE A 215 10.49 -5.59 31.99
CA ILE A 215 10.00 -4.26 32.41
C ILE A 215 8.53 -4.37 32.83
N VAL A 216 7.73 -5.09 32.02
CA VAL A 216 6.33 -5.42 32.33
C VAL A 216 6.30 -6.85 32.93
N GLY A 217 6.69 -6.96 34.20
CA GLY A 217 6.72 -8.23 34.90
C GLY A 217 5.36 -8.69 35.46
N PRO A 218 5.23 -9.94 35.93
CA PRO A 218 3.99 -10.49 36.48
C PRO A 218 3.39 -9.67 37.64
N ARG A 219 4.24 -9.02 38.45
CA ARG A 219 3.77 -8.15 39.54
C ARG A 219 3.13 -6.87 39.01
N PHE A 220 3.70 -6.27 37.97
CA PHE A 220 3.12 -5.10 37.32
C PHE A 220 1.77 -5.46 36.71
N GLU A 221 1.70 -6.56 35.96
CA GLU A 221 0.45 -7.06 35.39
C GLU A 221 -0.63 -7.24 36.46
N HIS A 222 -0.31 -7.99 37.52
CA HIS A 222 -1.25 -8.25 38.61
C HIS A 222 -1.72 -6.96 39.28
N THR A 223 -0.84 -5.97 39.42
CA THR A 223 -1.16 -4.67 40.02
C THR A 223 -2.10 -3.86 39.14
N VAL A 224 -1.75 -3.68 37.86
CA VAL A 224 -2.56 -2.89 36.91
C VAL A 224 -3.90 -3.57 36.63
N ARG A 225 -3.93 -4.91 36.54
CA ARG A 225 -5.17 -5.70 36.40
C ARG A 225 -6.15 -5.40 37.52
N ASN A 226 -5.71 -5.55 38.77
CA ASN A 226 -6.59 -5.32 39.91
C ASN A 226 -6.96 -3.85 40.08
N ALA A 227 -6.06 -2.92 39.75
CA ALA A 227 -6.38 -1.49 39.73
C ALA A 227 -7.48 -1.17 38.70
N MET A 228 -7.38 -1.67 37.47
CA MET A 228 -8.42 -1.48 36.44
C MET A 228 -9.76 -2.09 36.85
N LEU A 229 -9.78 -3.31 37.38
CA LEU A 229 -11.01 -3.95 37.86
C LEU A 229 -11.63 -3.18 39.05
N THR A 230 -10.80 -2.64 39.93
CA THR A 230 -11.23 -1.81 41.06
C THR A 230 -11.89 -0.53 40.56
N VAL A 231 -11.27 0.16 39.60
CA VAL A 231 -11.81 1.40 39.01
C VAL A 231 -13.14 1.14 38.32
N MET A 232 -13.23 0.08 37.51
CA MET A 232 -14.46 -0.32 36.82
C MET A 232 -15.58 -0.85 37.74
N ALA A 233 -15.37 -0.88 39.06
CA ALA A 233 -16.45 -1.14 40.01
C ALA A 233 -17.43 0.04 40.11
N ASP A 234 -16.96 1.24 39.82
CA ASP A 234 -17.79 2.45 39.78
C ASP A 234 -18.13 2.81 38.33
N LYS A 235 -19.35 3.33 38.10
CA LYS A 235 -19.80 3.66 36.74
C LYS A 235 -19.23 5.01 36.31
N GLY A 236 -18.77 5.10 35.06
CA GLY A 236 -18.27 6.35 34.47
C GLY A 236 -16.82 6.69 34.79
N THR A 237 -16.08 5.78 35.43
CA THR A 237 -14.64 5.94 35.64
C THR A 237 -13.86 5.82 34.34
N THR A 238 -12.67 6.42 34.29
CA THR A 238 -11.78 6.44 33.13
C THR A 238 -10.42 5.83 33.46
N PHE A 239 -9.56 5.75 32.44
CA PHE A 239 -8.20 5.26 32.62
C PHE A 239 -7.36 6.12 33.60
N ILE A 240 -7.75 7.39 33.81
CA ILE A 240 -7.06 8.32 34.72
C ILE A 240 -7.13 7.81 36.17
N GLU A 241 -8.27 7.26 36.58
CA GLU A 241 -8.49 6.74 37.93
C GLU A 241 -7.59 5.53 38.26
N VAL A 242 -7.09 4.80 37.25
CA VAL A 242 -6.18 3.66 37.46
C VAL A 242 -4.89 4.11 38.12
N VAL A 243 -4.36 5.28 37.72
CA VAL A 243 -3.18 5.87 38.33
C VAL A 243 -3.49 6.31 39.76
N ARG A 244 -4.70 6.85 40.00
CA ARG A 244 -5.13 7.29 41.33
C ARG A 244 -5.24 6.14 42.32
N ILE A 245 -5.63 4.94 41.90
CA ILE A 245 -5.60 3.74 42.76
C ILE A 245 -4.19 3.45 43.30
N LEU A 246 -3.16 3.76 42.52
CA LEU A 246 -1.77 3.47 42.88
C LEU A 246 -1.13 4.58 43.73
N THR A 247 -1.67 5.81 43.68
CA THR A 247 -1.04 7.00 44.28
C THR A 247 -1.85 7.68 45.38
N ASP A 248 -3.18 7.51 45.40
CA ASP A 248 -4.09 8.22 46.30
C ASP A 248 -4.85 7.23 47.22
N PRO A 249 -4.38 7.02 48.46
CA PRO A 249 -5.04 6.14 49.42
C PRO A 249 -6.45 6.58 49.81
N LYS A 250 -6.78 7.88 49.73
CA LYS A 250 -8.12 8.38 50.07
C LYS A 250 -9.13 7.94 49.03
N TYR A 251 -8.77 8.06 47.76
CA TYR A 251 -9.60 7.59 46.64
C TYR A 251 -9.87 6.08 46.73
N VAL A 252 -8.88 5.28 47.13
CA VAL A 252 -9.07 3.85 47.37
C VAL A 252 -10.12 3.59 48.44
N GLN A 253 -10.10 4.33 49.55
CA GLN A 253 -11.08 4.16 50.63
C GLN A 253 -12.52 4.49 50.20
N GLU A 254 -12.69 5.47 49.31
CA GLU A 254 -14.00 5.83 48.74
C GLU A 254 -14.58 4.72 47.84
N LEU A 255 -13.72 3.95 47.16
CA LEU A 255 -14.12 2.86 46.27
C LEU A 255 -14.36 1.52 46.99
N LEU A 256 -13.73 1.29 48.15
CA LEU A 256 -13.86 0.03 48.90
C LEU A 256 -15.31 -0.44 49.12
N PRO A 257 -16.28 0.44 49.49
CA PRO A 257 -17.67 0.04 49.68
C PRO A 257 -18.38 -0.41 48.39
N LYS A 258 -17.91 0.08 47.24
CA LYS A 258 -18.52 -0.21 45.92
C LYS A 258 -18.02 -1.53 45.32
N LEU A 259 -16.94 -2.09 45.85
CA LEU A 259 -16.37 -3.33 45.33
C LEU A 259 -17.24 -4.54 45.68
N THR A 260 -17.56 -5.33 44.65
CA THR A 260 -18.25 -6.61 44.78
C THR A 260 -17.28 -7.78 44.79
N ASP A 261 -16.17 -7.70 44.06
CA ASP A 261 -15.18 -8.77 43.93
C ASP A 261 -14.29 -8.92 45.19
N PRO A 262 -14.32 -10.08 45.88
CA PRO A 262 -13.44 -10.37 47.02
C PRO A 262 -11.95 -10.32 46.69
N ASN A 263 -11.55 -10.67 45.46
CA ASN A 263 -10.13 -10.69 45.07
C ASN A 263 -9.56 -9.27 44.99
N CYS A 264 -10.33 -8.34 44.41
CA CYS A 264 -9.98 -6.92 44.36
C CYS A 264 -9.87 -6.33 45.77
N LYS A 265 -10.80 -6.66 46.68
CA LYS A 265 -10.71 -6.23 48.10
C LYS A 265 -9.44 -6.74 48.78
N ALA A 266 -9.16 -8.03 48.66
CA ALA A 266 -7.97 -8.64 49.25
C ALA A 266 -6.67 -8.05 48.70
N PHE A 267 -6.64 -7.69 47.42
CA PHE A 267 -5.51 -6.99 46.80
C PHE A 267 -5.29 -5.59 47.41
N LEU A 268 -6.33 -4.79 47.56
CA LEU A 268 -6.23 -3.43 48.10
C LEU A 268 -5.83 -3.43 49.59
N ASP A 269 -6.35 -4.37 50.38
CA ASP A 269 -5.99 -4.51 51.80
C ASP A 269 -4.50 -4.85 51.98
N ARG A 270 -3.96 -5.75 51.14
CA ARG A 270 -2.53 -6.09 51.13
C ARG A 270 -1.66 -4.92 50.68
N SER A 271 -2.12 -4.17 49.68
CA SER A 271 -1.39 -3.03 49.12
C SER A 271 -1.34 -1.85 50.10
N ASN A 272 -2.45 -1.54 50.77
CA ASN A 272 -2.52 -0.53 51.84
C ASN A 272 -1.66 -0.88 53.06
N CYS A 273 -1.62 -2.17 53.44
CA CYS A 273 -0.71 -2.65 54.49
C CYS A 273 0.77 -2.50 54.12
N ALA A 274 1.13 -2.65 52.85
CA ALA A 274 2.50 -2.49 52.38
C ALA A 274 2.95 -1.01 52.37
N ASN A 275 2.09 -0.09 51.93
CA ASN A 275 2.40 1.34 51.92
C ASN A 275 2.54 1.93 53.34
N LYS A 276 1.74 1.47 54.32
CA LYS A 276 1.89 1.86 55.73
C LYS A 276 3.19 1.41 56.40
N ARG A 277 3.93 0.47 55.82
CA ARG A 277 5.22 0.00 56.34
C ARG A 277 6.42 0.77 55.77
N LEU A 278 6.20 1.60 54.75
CA LEU A 278 7.25 2.36 54.05
C LEU A 278 7.20 3.87 54.34
N SER A 279 6.15 4.32 55.04
CA SER A 279 5.98 5.68 55.59
C SER A 279 6.28 5.70 57.09
#